data_AF-A0A6J5IQR4-F1
#
_entry.id   AF-A0A6J5IQR4-F1
#
_cell.length_a   1.000
_cell.length_b   1.000
_cell.length_c   1.000
_cell.angle_alpha   90.00
_cell.angle_beta   90.00
_cell.angle_gamma   90.00
#
_symmetry.space_group_name_H-M   'P 1'
#
loop_
_entity.id
_entity.type
_entity.pdbx_description
1 polymer ?
#
loop_
_entity_poly.entity_id
_entity_poly.type
_entity_poly.pdbx_seq_one_letter_code
_entity_poly.pdbx_strand_id
1 'polypeptide(L)'
;MANRSYLYSLGNRPTSYEDRPETISGLSEWAYDVPFMYRLLMSCDPRPCASLISDGLDGSKMALHAISSPFAPGFERARHFVAILRVLVESHATPPPAAPAAAPPGSTLVDRMRRWVGLTPASAASGLAPGPTPAATPAAVEHLPQWLDETIAFLEQHRDQYLLLETIELDLMSESDPDALRALVDAEIVRCRHVGAAFAALPNDITEAAGVLQRAAVERRPTPLDAFFGLRFDDNCDSTRTGATEHPLGLEWHDALYFELFNRAQFDAHQRESN
;
A
#
# COMPACT_ATOMS: atom_id res chain seq x y z
N MET A 1 -1.89 23.79 4.19
CA MET A 1 -1.27 22.51 3.81
C MET A 1 -2.30 21.42 3.90
N ALA A 2 -2.37 20.55 2.91
CA ALA A 2 -3.35 19.47 2.84
C ALA A 2 -2.89 18.19 3.56
N ASN A 3 -1.64 18.16 4.06
CA ASN A 3 -1.03 17.06 4.80
C ASN A 3 -1.01 15.77 3.98
N ARG A 4 -0.44 15.84 2.77
CA ARG A 4 -0.43 14.75 1.79
C ARG A 4 0.96 14.40 1.30
N SER A 5 1.13 13.15 0.90
CA SER A 5 2.17 12.77 -0.05
C SER A 5 1.64 12.90 -1.48
N TYR A 6 2.52 13.21 -2.42
CA TYR A 6 2.17 13.35 -3.84
C TYR A 6 3.14 12.57 -4.71
N LEU A 7 2.61 11.90 -5.72
CA LEU A 7 3.40 11.16 -6.69
C LEU A 7 3.18 11.76 -8.09
N TYR A 8 4.28 11.97 -8.81
CA TYR A 8 4.30 12.49 -10.17
C TYR A 8 5.21 11.63 -11.05
N SER A 9 5.00 11.70 -12.37
CA SER A 9 5.99 11.31 -13.37
C SER A 9 6.60 12.55 -14.03
N LEU A 10 7.91 12.53 -14.28
CA LEU A 10 8.67 13.67 -14.79
C LEU A 10 9.65 13.27 -15.92
N GLY A 11 9.92 14.22 -16.82
CA GLY A 11 10.92 14.08 -17.88
C GLY A 11 12.38 14.15 -17.41
N ASN A 12 12.66 14.73 -16.23
CA ASN A 12 13.99 14.82 -15.62
C ASN A 12 13.93 14.62 -14.10
N ARG A 13 15.10 14.43 -13.49
CA ARG A 13 15.26 14.48 -12.02
C ARG A 13 15.64 15.91 -11.62
N PRO A 14 14.81 16.63 -10.85
CA PRO A 14 15.07 18.02 -10.50
C PRO A 14 16.32 18.21 -9.62
N THR A 15 17.15 19.18 -9.97
CA THR A 15 18.34 19.57 -9.21
C THR A 15 18.18 20.87 -8.41
N SER A 16 17.19 21.69 -8.76
CA SER A 16 16.73 22.86 -7.98
C SER A 16 15.22 23.06 -8.18
N TYR A 17 14.61 23.96 -7.41
CA TYR A 17 13.19 24.32 -7.55
C TYR A 17 12.86 24.89 -8.94
N GLU A 18 13.80 25.61 -9.54
CA GLU A 18 13.70 26.18 -10.87
C GLU A 18 14.03 25.18 -11.98
N ASP A 19 14.54 23.99 -11.66
CA ASP A 19 14.86 22.92 -12.60
C ASP A 19 13.60 22.13 -13.02
N ARG A 20 12.62 22.88 -13.53
CA ARG A 20 11.32 22.36 -13.98
C ARG A 20 11.47 21.45 -15.20
N PRO A 21 10.84 20.25 -15.17
CA PRO A 21 10.74 19.35 -16.32
C PRO A 21 9.98 19.97 -17.49
N GLU A 22 10.28 19.53 -18.70
CA GLU A 22 9.43 19.81 -19.88
C GLU A 22 8.09 19.06 -19.80
N THR A 23 8.10 17.85 -19.24
CA THR A 23 6.93 16.99 -19.08
C THR A 23 6.72 16.61 -17.62
N ILE A 24 5.47 16.75 -17.16
CA ILE A 24 5.02 16.42 -15.82
C ILE A 24 3.62 15.81 -15.92
N SER A 25 3.34 14.78 -15.13
CA SER A 25 1.98 14.34 -14.87
C SER A 25 1.82 14.04 -13.38
N GLY A 26 0.71 14.50 -12.78
CA GLY A 26 0.27 13.98 -11.50
C GLY A 26 -0.08 12.49 -11.65
N LEU A 27 0.15 11.71 -10.61
CA LEU A 27 -0.20 10.29 -10.59
C LEU A 27 -1.20 9.97 -9.49
N SER A 28 -0.94 10.46 -8.28
CA SER A 28 -1.76 10.17 -7.11
C SER A 28 -1.36 11.09 -5.95
N GLU A 29 -2.25 11.27 -4.99
CA GLU A 29 -1.93 11.88 -3.70
C GLU A 29 -2.55 11.09 -2.55
N TRP A 30 -1.94 11.13 -1.37
CA TRP A 30 -2.44 10.40 -0.20
C TRP A 30 -2.36 11.22 1.07
N ALA A 31 -3.47 11.31 1.81
CA ALA A 31 -3.51 12.06 3.06
C ALA A 31 -2.83 11.29 4.19
N TYR A 32 -1.98 11.97 4.96
CA TYR A 32 -1.36 11.51 6.20
C TYR A 32 -0.45 10.27 6.12
N ASP A 33 -0.19 9.73 4.94
CA ASP A 33 0.67 8.56 4.76
C ASP A 33 1.35 8.56 3.38
N VAL A 34 2.35 7.69 3.21
CA VAL A 34 2.92 7.29 1.93
C VAL A 34 2.54 5.81 1.71
N PRO A 35 1.60 5.50 0.80
CA PRO A 35 1.10 4.14 0.65
C PRO A 35 2.14 3.17 0.06
N PHE A 36 1.86 1.87 0.18
CA PHE A 36 2.78 0.82 -0.24
C PHE A 36 3.17 0.90 -1.71
N MET A 37 2.22 1.17 -2.62
CA MET A 37 2.49 1.22 -4.05
C MET A 37 3.44 2.35 -4.44
N TYR A 38 3.40 3.50 -3.74
CA TYR A 38 4.36 4.57 -3.96
C TYR A 38 5.77 4.10 -3.62
N ARG A 39 5.94 3.49 -2.44
CA ARG A 39 7.23 2.94 -2.00
C ARG A 39 7.75 1.87 -2.96
N LEU A 40 6.86 1.00 -3.47
CA LEU A 40 7.22 -0.02 -4.44
C LEU A 40 7.72 0.59 -5.77
N LEU A 41 7.00 1.58 -6.31
CA LEU A 41 7.38 2.31 -7.51
C LEU A 41 8.73 3.03 -7.33
N MET A 42 8.96 3.62 -6.16
CA MET A 42 10.21 4.33 -5.84
C MET A 42 11.39 3.41 -5.50
N SER A 43 11.18 2.10 -5.32
CA SER A 43 12.13 1.21 -4.64
C SER A 43 13.43 0.88 -5.39
N CYS A 44 13.53 1.16 -6.69
CA CYS A 44 14.66 0.71 -7.53
C CYS A 44 15.94 1.54 -7.36
N ASP A 45 15.85 2.86 -7.49
CA ASP A 45 16.98 3.79 -7.27
C ASP A 45 16.46 5.09 -6.66
N PRO A 46 15.87 5.03 -5.44
CA PRO A 46 15.39 6.23 -4.77
C PRO A 46 16.57 7.09 -4.33
N ARG A 47 16.54 8.36 -4.75
CA ARG A 47 17.54 9.37 -4.42
C ARG A 47 16.87 10.68 -4.00
N PRO A 48 17.50 11.44 -3.10
CA PRO A 48 17.05 12.79 -2.83
C PRO A 48 17.19 13.65 -4.09
N CYS A 49 16.26 14.56 -4.28
CA CYS A 49 16.23 15.57 -5.33
C CYS A 49 15.61 16.86 -4.79
N ALA A 50 15.61 17.94 -5.56
CA ALA A 50 14.95 19.17 -5.14
C ALA A 50 13.42 18.99 -5.13
N SER A 51 12.77 19.52 -4.09
CA SER A 51 11.31 19.64 -4.10
C SER A 51 10.88 20.65 -5.17
N LEU A 52 9.81 20.33 -5.89
CA LEU A 52 9.17 21.22 -6.85
C LEU A 52 7.93 21.91 -6.26
N ILE A 53 7.51 21.53 -5.04
CA ILE A 53 6.41 22.15 -4.31
C ILE A 53 6.80 23.51 -3.73
N SER A 54 8.00 23.65 -3.17
CA SER A 54 8.44 24.92 -2.56
C SER A 54 9.97 25.08 -2.60
N ASP A 55 10.45 26.33 -2.67
CA ASP A 55 11.87 26.72 -2.53
C ASP A 55 12.22 27.29 -1.15
N GLY A 56 11.32 27.17 -0.18
CA GLY A 56 11.50 27.72 1.15
C GLY A 56 10.32 27.51 2.10
N LEU A 57 10.49 28.03 3.32
CA LEU A 57 9.46 28.05 4.37
C LEU A 57 9.29 29.48 4.88
N ASP A 58 8.05 29.90 5.13
CA ASP A 58 7.71 31.21 5.72
C ASP A 58 8.41 32.40 5.03
N GLY A 59 8.52 32.35 3.69
CA GLY A 59 9.16 33.38 2.87
C GLY A 59 10.70 33.37 2.90
N SER A 60 11.31 32.42 3.61
CA SER A 60 12.76 32.22 3.67
C SER A 60 13.18 31.09 2.74
N LYS A 61 14.09 31.38 1.80
CA LYS A 61 14.63 30.37 0.89
C LYS A 61 15.44 29.32 1.65
N MET A 62 15.17 28.06 1.37
CA MET A 62 15.95 26.92 1.87
C MET A 62 15.82 25.70 0.97
N ALA A 63 16.81 24.81 1.03
CA ALA A 63 16.79 23.60 0.24
C ALA A 63 15.77 22.59 0.81
N LEU A 64 14.63 22.49 0.15
CA LEU A 64 13.62 21.46 0.41
C LEU A 64 13.83 20.29 -0.56
N HIS A 65 13.57 19.08 -0.07
CA HIS A 65 13.92 17.86 -0.76
C HIS A 65 12.71 16.99 -1.01
N ALA A 66 12.75 16.29 -2.12
CA ALA A 66 11.83 15.24 -2.52
C ALA A 66 12.61 13.98 -2.87
N ILE A 67 11.93 12.91 -3.27
CA ILE A 67 12.55 11.65 -3.67
C ILE A 67 12.29 11.42 -5.15
N SER A 68 13.32 11.04 -5.91
CA SER A 68 13.20 10.65 -7.31
C SER A 68 13.77 9.26 -7.57
N SER A 69 13.08 8.48 -8.39
CA SER A 69 13.50 7.15 -8.87
C SER A 69 13.20 7.01 -10.37
N PRO A 70 13.95 6.23 -11.15
CA PRO A 70 13.57 5.90 -12.52
C PRO A 70 12.18 5.23 -12.56
N PHE A 71 11.32 5.66 -13.49
CA PHE A 71 9.94 5.18 -13.58
C PHE A 71 9.89 3.70 -13.99
N ALA A 72 10.53 3.36 -15.12
CA ALA A 72 10.36 2.06 -15.76
C ALA A 72 10.67 0.86 -14.84
N PRO A 73 11.81 0.81 -14.11
CA PRO A 73 12.09 -0.30 -13.20
C PRO A 73 11.09 -0.42 -12.04
N GLY A 74 10.60 0.71 -11.52
CA GLY A 74 9.57 0.72 -10.48
C GLY A 74 8.25 0.17 -11.01
N PHE A 75 7.86 0.57 -12.21
CA PHE A 75 6.64 0.11 -12.85
C PHE A 75 6.68 -1.38 -13.22
N GLU A 76 7.84 -1.92 -13.61
CA GLU A 76 8.03 -3.38 -13.76
C GLU A 76 7.73 -4.13 -12.45
N ARG A 77 8.21 -3.62 -11.31
CA ARG A 77 7.90 -4.21 -9.99
C ARG A 77 6.41 -4.13 -9.68
N ALA A 78 5.77 -2.99 -9.95
CA ALA A 78 4.32 -2.84 -9.76
C ALA A 78 3.53 -3.84 -10.62
N ARG A 79 3.89 -4.02 -11.91
CA ARG A 79 3.25 -5.00 -12.79
C ARG A 79 3.37 -6.44 -12.27
N HIS A 80 4.55 -6.83 -11.83
CA HIS A 80 4.75 -8.16 -11.27
C HIS A 80 4.02 -8.33 -9.92
N PHE A 81 4.05 -7.32 -9.05
CA PHE A 81 3.30 -7.34 -7.80
C PHE A 81 1.79 -7.48 -8.03
N VAL A 82 1.22 -6.74 -8.99
CA VAL A 82 -0.18 -6.87 -9.42
C VAL A 82 -0.48 -8.29 -9.91
N ALA A 83 0.41 -8.92 -10.67
CA ALA A 83 0.23 -10.30 -11.10
C ALA A 83 0.17 -11.29 -9.92
N ILE A 84 1.01 -11.08 -8.89
CA ILE A 84 0.96 -11.87 -7.63
C ILE A 84 -0.38 -11.67 -6.92
N LEU A 85 -0.85 -10.43 -6.82
CA LEU A 85 -2.14 -10.12 -6.19
C LEU A 85 -3.32 -10.77 -6.91
N ARG A 86 -3.30 -10.86 -8.24
CA ARG A 86 -4.36 -11.55 -9.00
C ARG A 86 -4.47 -13.02 -8.62
N VAL A 87 -3.34 -13.73 -8.55
CA VAL A 87 -3.33 -15.13 -8.10
C VAL A 87 -3.86 -15.26 -6.67
N LEU A 88 -3.49 -14.32 -5.79
CA LEU A 88 -3.99 -14.28 -4.42
C LEU A 88 -5.51 -14.09 -4.38
N VAL A 89 -6.07 -13.16 -5.16
CA VAL A 89 -7.51 -12.89 -5.21
C VAL A 89 -8.29 -14.08 -5.80
N GLU A 90 -7.82 -14.67 -6.88
CA GLU A 90 -8.42 -15.86 -7.50
C GLU A 90 -8.46 -17.06 -6.54
N SER A 91 -7.41 -17.20 -5.73
CA SER A 91 -7.32 -18.25 -4.70
C SER A 91 -8.36 -18.07 -3.59
N HIS A 92 -8.77 -16.85 -3.27
CA HIS A 92 -9.86 -16.58 -2.31
C HIS A 92 -11.25 -16.78 -2.91
N ALA A 93 -11.41 -16.60 -4.22
CA ALA A 93 -12.68 -16.80 -4.91
C ALA A 93 -13.06 -18.28 -5.07
N THR A 94 -12.11 -19.21 -4.92
CA THR A 94 -12.36 -20.65 -5.04
C THR A 94 -12.68 -21.26 -3.67
N PRO A 95 -13.92 -21.69 -3.38
CA PRO A 95 -14.23 -22.38 -2.14
C PRO A 95 -13.44 -23.69 -2.08
N PRO A 96 -12.88 -24.08 -0.92
CA PRO A 96 -12.34 -25.42 -0.78
C PRO A 96 -13.44 -26.44 -1.11
N PRO A 97 -13.11 -27.57 -1.77
CA PRO A 97 -14.10 -28.62 -2.02
C PRO A 97 -14.74 -28.99 -0.69
N ALA A 98 -16.08 -28.95 -0.64
CA ALA A 98 -16.83 -29.24 0.55
C ALA A 98 -16.35 -30.58 1.13
N ALA A 99 -15.83 -30.55 2.36
CA ALA A 99 -15.46 -31.75 3.06
C ALA A 99 -16.68 -32.70 3.06
N PRO A 100 -16.50 -34.00 2.74
CA PRO A 100 -17.61 -34.93 2.77
C PRO A 100 -18.22 -34.86 4.18
N ALA A 101 -19.52 -34.58 4.23
CA ALA A 101 -20.26 -34.46 5.48
C ALA A 101 -19.96 -35.68 6.34
N ALA A 102 -19.36 -35.45 7.51
CA ALA A 102 -19.14 -36.51 8.48
C ALA A 102 -20.52 -37.11 8.81
N ALA A 103 -20.69 -38.40 8.49
CA ALA A 103 -21.91 -39.12 8.81
C ALA A 103 -22.18 -38.98 10.32
N PRO A 104 -23.42 -38.68 10.75
CA PRO A 104 -23.73 -38.55 12.15
C PRO A 104 -23.35 -39.85 12.88
N PRO A 105 -22.73 -39.78 14.07
CA PRO A 105 -22.37 -40.97 14.82
C PRO A 105 -23.64 -41.78 15.09
N GLY A 106 -23.68 -42.98 14.52
CA GLY A 106 -24.79 -43.91 14.73
C GLY A 106 -24.92 -44.21 16.22
N SER A 107 -26.03 -43.78 16.83
CA SER A 107 -26.37 -44.16 18.20
C SER A 107 -26.42 -45.67 18.29
N THR A 108 -25.51 -46.28 19.05
CA THR A 108 -25.48 -47.73 19.19
C THR A 108 -26.66 -48.20 20.05
N LEU A 109 -27.13 -49.42 19.82
CA LEU A 109 -28.30 -50.02 20.47
C LEU A 109 -28.16 -50.06 22.01
N VAL A 110 -26.91 -50.05 22.50
CA VAL A 110 -26.54 -49.98 23.92
C VAL A 110 -26.92 -48.63 24.56
N ASP A 111 -26.82 -47.52 23.82
CA ASP A 111 -27.18 -46.19 24.33
C ASP A 111 -28.69 -46.02 24.50
N ARG A 112 -29.49 -46.73 23.70
CA ARG A 112 -30.95 -46.79 23.86
C ARG A 112 -31.36 -47.63 25.06
N MET A 113 -30.64 -48.72 25.34
CA MET A 113 -30.90 -49.57 26.50
C MET A 113 -30.58 -48.87 27.83
N ARG A 114 -29.52 -48.06 27.90
CA ARG A 114 -29.18 -47.31 29.12
C ARG A 114 -30.22 -46.24 29.50
N ARG A 115 -30.93 -45.65 28.53
CA ARG A 115 -32.02 -44.69 28.79
C ARG A 115 -33.28 -45.32 29.36
N TRP A 116 -33.54 -46.60 29.09
CA TRP A 116 -34.74 -47.30 29.56
C TRP A 116 -34.65 -47.80 31.01
N VAL A 117 -33.43 -47.92 31.57
CA VAL A 117 -33.21 -48.45 32.92
C VAL A 117 -32.96 -47.34 33.96
N GLY A 118 -33.15 -46.07 33.61
CA GLY A 118 -33.16 -44.96 34.58
C GLY A 118 -31.82 -44.70 35.30
N LEU A 119 -30.70 -45.21 34.77
CA LEU A 119 -29.37 -45.02 35.35
C LEU A 119 -28.57 -44.00 34.54
N THR A 120 -28.89 -42.72 34.72
CA THR A 120 -27.96 -41.63 34.40
C THR A 120 -27.74 -40.79 35.66
N PRO A 121 -26.49 -40.63 36.15
CA PRO A 121 -26.21 -39.66 37.19
C PRO A 121 -26.38 -38.23 36.67
N ALA A 122 -26.86 -37.34 37.53
CA ALA A 122 -27.02 -35.92 37.25
C ALA A 122 -25.67 -35.29 36.90
N SER A 123 -25.57 -34.69 35.70
CA SER A 123 -24.43 -33.88 35.31
C SER A 123 -24.48 -32.55 36.05
N ALA A 124 -23.44 -32.27 36.82
CA ALA A 124 -23.24 -31.04 37.57
C ALA A 124 -23.18 -29.82 36.63
N ALA A 125 -23.73 -28.71 37.10
CA ALA A 125 -23.69 -27.41 36.45
C ALA A 125 -22.25 -27.02 36.06
N SER A 126 -21.96 -26.95 34.76
CA SER A 126 -20.75 -26.30 34.24
C SER A 126 -21.06 -24.84 33.98
N GLY A 127 -20.23 -23.97 34.56
CA GLY A 127 -20.28 -22.52 34.40
C GLY A 127 -20.22 -22.12 32.93
N LEU A 128 -20.91 -21.02 32.63
CA LEU A 128 -20.88 -20.34 31.35
C LEU A 128 -19.44 -19.98 30.98
N ALA A 129 -18.87 -20.72 30.03
CA ALA A 129 -17.75 -20.24 29.24
C ALA A 129 -18.25 -19.08 28.35
N PRO A 130 -17.46 -18.02 28.13
CA PRO A 130 -17.81 -16.98 27.18
C PRO A 130 -17.99 -17.64 25.80
N GLY A 131 -19.13 -17.36 25.16
CA GLY A 131 -19.45 -17.88 23.84
C GLY A 131 -18.40 -17.46 22.81
N PRO A 132 -18.19 -18.26 21.75
CA PRO A 132 -17.26 -17.91 20.69
C PRO A 132 -17.64 -16.56 20.10
N THR A 133 -16.68 -15.64 20.06
CA THR A 133 -16.77 -14.38 19.32
C THR A 133 -17.26 -14.69 17.91
N PRO A 134 -18.28 -13.98 17.38
CA PRO A 134 -18.73 -14.20 16.01
C PRO A 134 -17.52 -14.05 15.09
N ALA A 135 -17.25 -15.08 14.28
CA ALA A 135 -16.23 -15.00 13.25
C ALA A 135 -16.53 -13.78 12.38
N ALA A 136 -15.54 -12.89 12.25
CA ALA A 136 -15.67 -11.71 11.40
C ALA A 136 -16.04 -12.17 9.99
N THR A 137 -17.07 -11.56 9.41
CA THR A 137 -17.44 -11.78 8.01
C THR A 137 -16.21 -11.53 7.14
N PRO A 138 -15.85 -12.44 6.22
CA PRO A 138 -14.76 -12.20 5.28
C PRO A 138 -14.99 -10.88 4.53
N ALA A 139 -13.94 -10.07 4.41
CA ALA A 139 -14.01 -8.84 3.62
C ALA A 139 -14.25 -9.17 2.14
N ALA A 140 -14.98 -8.31 1.45
CA ALA A 140 -15.28 -8.45 0.03
C ALA A 140 -14.03 -8.23 -0.84
N VAL A 141 -13.99 -8.85 -2.02
CA VAL A 141 -12.90 -8.72 -3.01
C VAL A 141 -13.50 -8.45 -4.40
N GLU A 142 -14.62 -7.72 -4.43
CA GLU A 142 -15.40 -7.47 -5.65
C GLU A 142 -14.72 -6.43 -6.55
N HIS A 143 -14.11 -5.40 -5.94
CA HIS A 143 -13.58 -4.25 -6.67
C HIS A 143 -12.07 -4.33 -6.89
N LEU A 144 -11.35 -4.99 -5.98
CA LEU A 144 -9.88 -5.07 -6.05
C LEU A 144 -9.34 -5.52 -7.42
N PRO A 145 -9.87 -6.55 -8.11
CA PRO A 145 -9.38 -6.93 -9.44
C PRO A 145 -9.40 -5.78 -10.46
N GLN A 146 -10.48 -4.99 -10.47
CA GLN A 146 -10.62 -3.85 -11.36
C GLN A 146 -9.62 -2.75 -11.01
N TRP A 147 -9.45 -2.42 -9.73
CA TRP A 147 -8.46 -1.42 -9.30
C TRP A 147 -7.03 -1.81 -9.68
N LEU A 148 -6.71 -3.11 -9.66
CA LEU A 148 -5.41 -3.61 -10.12
C LEU A 148 -5.22 -3.44 -11.64
N ASP A 149 -6.27 -3.64 -12.44
CA ASP A 149 -6.24 -3.37 -13.89
C ASP A 149 -6.06 -1.86 -14.18
N GLU A 150 -6.86 -1.02 -13.49
CA GLU A 150 -6.82 0.43 -13.60
C GLU A 150 -5.44 0.99 -13.20
N THR A 151 -4.83 0.45 -12.14
CA THR A 151 -3.48 0.81 -11.71
C THR A 151 -2.46 0.65 -12.84
N ILE A 152 -2.46 -0.49 -13.53
CA ILE A 152 -1.49 -0.74 -14.60
C ILE A 152 -1.78 0.13 -15.82
N ALA A 153 -3.06 0.26 -16.20
CA ALA A 153 -3.46 1.08 -17.34
C ALA A 153 -3.10 2.56 -17.12
N PHE A 154 -3.39 3.09 -15.93
CA PHE A 154 -3.11 4.48 -15.56
C PHE A 154 -1.61 4.77 -15.55
N LEU A 155 -0.80 3.92 -14.90
CA LEU A 155 0.65 4.10 -14.85
C LEU A 155 1.29 3.99 -16.24
N GLU A 156 0.82 3.11 -17.11
CA GLU A 156 1.30 3.04 -18.49
C GLU A 156 0.97 4.31 -19.28
N GLN A 157 -0.24 4.86 -19.11
CA GLN A 157 -0.66 6.08 -19.80
C GLN A 157 0.14 7.31 -19.39
N HIS A 158 0.53 7.40 -18.11
CA HIS A 158 1.20 8.56 -17.53
C HIS A 158 2.70 8.33 -17.29
N ARG A 159 3.30 7.36 -17.98
CA ARG A 159 4.72 7.05 -17.85
C ARG A 159 5.60 8.21 -18.34
N ASP A 160 6.70 8.43 -17.62
CA ASP A 160 7.78 9.30 -18.06
C ASP A 160 9.14 8.69 -17.65
N GLN A 161 10.24 9.44 -17.68
CA GLN A 161 11.57 8.94 -17.36
C GLN A 161 11.74 8.69 -15.86
N TYR A 162 11.21 9.58 -15.03
CA TYR A 162 11.38 9.57 -13.59
C TYR A 162 10.04 9.62 -12.87
N LEU A 163 10.05 9.15 -11.64
CA LEU A 163 9.05 9.42 -10.62
C LEU A 163 9.58 10.50 -9.68
N LEU A 164 8.66 11.28 -9.13
CA LEU A 164 8.89 12.22 -8.03
C LEU A 164 7.87 11.93 -6.93
N LEU A 165 8.37 11.67 -5.72
CA LEU A 165 7.58 11.56 -4.51
C LEU A 165 7.88 12.76 -3.61
N GLU A 166 6.85 13.58 -3.40
CA GLU A 166 6.88 14.72 -2.48
C GLU A 166 6.25 14.31 -1.15
N THR A 167 7.01 14.46 -0.05
CA THR A 167 6.55 14.21 1.32
C THR A 167 6.52 15.47 2.17
N ILE A 168 6.90 16.62 1.61
CA ILE A 168 7.17 17.84 2.36
C ILE A 168 5.97 18.30 3.20
N GLU A 169 4.74 18.10 2.72
CA GLU A 169 3.56 18.47 3.52
C GLU A 169 3.37 17.59 4.75
N LEU A 170 3.75 16.32 4.69
CA LEU A 170 3.74 15.42 5.83
C LEU A 170 4.85 15.78 6.81
N ASP A 171 6.06 16.03 6.29
CA ASP A 171 7.25 16.29 7.10
C ASP A 171 7.08 17.57 7.93
N LEU A 172 6.52 18.61 7.31
CA LEU A 172 6.24 19.90 7.93
C LEU A 172 5.14 19.88 9.02
N MET A 173 4.39 18.78 9.15
CA MET A 173 3.47 18.62 10.29
C MET A 173 4.21 18.46 11.62
N SER A 174 5.43 17.93 11.57
CA SER A 174 6.21 17.54 12.75
C SER A 174 7.53 18.28 12.88
N GLU A 175 8.02 18.88 11.79
CA GLU A 175 9.37 19.41 11.72
C GLU A 175 9.43 20.72 10.91
N SER A 176 10.40 21.57 11.21
CA SER A 176 10.66 22.82 10.48
C SER A 176 12.15 23.09 10.30
N ASP A 177 13.01 22.36 11.02
CA ASP A 177 14.46 22.42 10.82
C ASP A 177 14.86 21.75 9.50
N PRO A 178 15.63 22.42 8.63
CA PRO A 178 15.94 21.89 7.30
C PRO A 178 16.78 20.60 7.32
N ASP A 179 17.68 20.42 8.29
CA ASP A 179 18.47 19.18 8.39
C ASP A 179 17.58 18.02 8.85
N ALA A 180 16.66 18.27 9.78
CA ALA A 180 15.68 17.29 10.23
C ALA A 180 14.66 16.93 9.13
N LEU A 181 14.18 17.90 8.34
CA LEU A 181 13.35 17.65 7.16
C LEU A 181 14.09 16.77 6.14
N ARG A 182 15.38 17.04 5.91
CA ARG A 182 16.20 16.18 5.05
C ARG A 182 16.33 14.76 5.60
N ALA A 183 16.48 14.61 6.92
CA ALA A 183 16.54 13.29 7.55
C ALA A 183 15.24 12.49 7.39
N LEU A 184 14.07 13.15 7.37
CA LEU A 184 12.78 12.52 7.10
C LEU A 184 12.71 11.98 5.66
N VAL A 185 13.18 12.75 4.68
CA VAL A 185 13.31 12.31 3.28
C VAL A 185 14.25 11.10 3.18
N ASP A 186 15.41 11.15 3.82
CA ASP A 186 16.36 10.02 3.83
C ASP A 186 15.76 8.77 4.50
N ALA A 187 14.93 8.94 5.54
CA ALA A 187 14.21 7.84 6.17
C ALA A 187 13.13 7.23 5.25
N GLU A 188 12.41 8.03 4.48
CA GLU A 188 11.45 7.52 3.49
C GLU A 188 12.16 6.80 2.33
N ILE A 189 13.35 7.26 1.93
CA ILE A 189 14.20 6.52 0.98
C ILE A 189 14.54 5.12 1.52
N VAL A 190 14.86 5.00 2.82
CA VAL A 190 15.11 3.70 3.46
C VAL A 190 13.85 2.82 3.41
N ARG A 191 12.66 3.39 3.66
CA ARG A 191 11.38 2.66 3.54
C ARG A 191 11.10 2.18 2.11
N CYS A 192 11.37 3.01 1.10
CA CYS A 192 11.27 2.61 -0.31
C CYS A 192 12.21 1.43 -0.63
N ARG A 193 13.47 1.50 -0.18
CA ARG A 193 14.44 0.40 -0.37
C ARG A 193 14.03 -0.87 0.36
N HIS A 194 13.45 -0.74 1.56
CA HIS A 194 12.93 -1.87 2.34
C HIS A 194 11.82 -2.61 1.59
N VAL A 195 10.84 -1.87 1.04
CA VAL A 195 9.80 -2.45 0.16
C VAL A 195 10.42 -3.13 -1.06
N GLY A 196 11.44 -2.52 -1.66
CA GLY A 196 12.18 -3.12 -2.77
C GLY A 196 12.88 -4.43 -2.41
N ALA A 197 13.48 -4.50 -1.22
CA ALA A 197 14.12 -5.71 -0.71
C ALA A 197 13.08 -6.80 -0.38
N ALA A 198 11.94 -6.41 0.19
CA ALA A 198 10.83 -7.32 0.49
C ALA A 198 10.27 -7.95 -0.79
N PHE A 199 10.04 -7.14 -1.82
CA PHE A 199 9.62 -7.60 -3.13
C PHE A 199 10.64 -8.56 -3.76
N ALA A 200 11.94 -8.23 -3.69
CA ALA A 200 13.00 -9.08 -4.24
C ALA A 200 13.18 -10.41 -3.47
N ALA A 201 12.70 -10.50 -2.22
CA ALA A 201 12.73 -11.71 -1.42
C ALA A 201 11.54 -12.65 -1.70
N LEU A 202 10.56 -12.23 -2.51
CA LEU A 202 9.48 -13.10 -2.95
C LEU A 202 10.03 -14.18 -3.92
N PRO A 203 9.50 -15.41 -3.87
CA PRO A 203 9.78 -16.44 -4.87
C PRO A 203 9.53 -15.97 -6.30
N ASN A 204 10.26 -16.53 -7.26
CA ASN A 204 10.03 -16.26 -8.68
C ASN A 204 8.73 -16.90 -9.21
N ASP A 205 8.26 -17.98 -8.59
CA ASP A 205 6.97 -18.56 -8.91
C ASP A 205 5.85 -17.69 -8.31
N ILE A 206 4.94 -17.21 -9.16
CA ILE A 206 3.90 -16.25 -8.77
C ILE A 206 2.93 -16.86 -7.75
N THR A 207 2.67 -18.17 -7.83
CA THR A 207 1.75 -18.85 -6.90
C THR A 207 2.40 -19.01 -5.53
N GLU A 208 3.67 -19.41 -5.47
CA GLU A 208 4.43 -19.45 -4.23
C GLU A 208 4.58 -18.05 -3.62
N ALA A 209 4.84 -17.04 -4.44
CA ALA A 209 4.93 -15.65 -4.03
C ALA A 209 3.62 -15.13 -3.42
N ALA A 210 2.47 -15.44 -4.04
CA ALA A 210 1.15 -15.10 -3.49
C ALA A 210 0.95 -15.72 -2.10
N GLY A 211 1.33 -16.98 -1.92
CA GLY A 211 1.27 -17.65 -0.62
C GLY A 211 2.20 -17.03 0.44
N VAL A 212 3.42 -16.62 0.05
CA VAL A 212 4.34 -15.92 0.96
C VAL A 212 3.80 -14.54 1.34
N LEU A 213 3.29 -13.79 0.36
CA LEU A 213 2.74 -12.45 0.54
C LEU A 213 1.51 -12.48 1.47
N GLN A 214 0.59 -13.41 1.25
CA GLN A 214 -0.60 -13.59 2.09
C GLN A 214 -0.23 -13.83 3.56
N ARG A 215 0.74 -14.72 3.82
CA ARG A 215 1.22 -14.98 5.18
C ARG A 215 1.93 -13.78 5.79
N ALA A 216 2.75 -13.08 4.99
CA ALA A 216 3.50 -11.93 5.47
C ALA A 216 2.61 -10.73 5.81
N ALA A 217 1.45 -10.61 5.16
CA ALA A 217 0.44 -9.61 5.48
C ALA A 217 -0.23 -9.83 6.85
N VAL A 218 -0.42 -11.09 7.27
CA VAL A 218 -1.11 -11.43 8.53
C VAL A 218 -0.15 -11.63 9.69
N GLU A 219 1.02 -12.20 9.43
CA GLU A 219 2.03 -12.52 10.44
C GLU A 219 3.30 -11.71 10.21
N ARG A 220 3.75 -10.95 11.21
CA ARG A 220 5.00 -10.19 11.11
C ARG A 220 6.16 -11.16 10.87
N ARG A 221 6.72 -11.11 9.67
CA ARG A 221 7.89 -11.89 9.25
C ARG A 221 9.19 -11.18 9.67
N PRO A 222 10.34 -11.87 9.65
CA PRO A 222 11.63 -11.21 9.70
C PRO A 222 11.88 -10.35 8.46
N THR A 223 12.80 -9.38 8.58
CA THR A 223 13.27 -8.58 7.46
C THR A 223 13.83 -9.41 6.31
N PRO A 224 13.50 -9.08 5.04
CA PRO A 224 12.73 -7.89 4.61
C PRO A 224 11.22 -8.09 4.48
N LEU A 225 10.69 -9.29 4.70
CA LEU A 225 9.27 -9.61 4.47
C LEU A 225 8.32 -8.93 5.46
N ASP A 226 8.83 -8.31 6.53
CA ASP A 226 8.04 -7.47 7.44
C ASP A 226 7.39 -6.27 6.74
N ALA A 227 7.91 -5.83 5.60
CA ALA A 227 7.35 -4.72 4.83
C ALA A 227 5.92 -4.97 4.32
N PHE A 228 5.49 -6.22 4.24
CA PHE A 228 4.14 -6.59 3.82
C PHE A 228 3.15 -6.65 4.97
N PHE A 229 3.63 -6.63 6.22
CA PHE A 229 2.79 -6.82 7.40
C PHE A 229 1.72 -5.75 7.51
N GLY A 230 0.47 -6.19 7.71
CA GLY A 230 -0.69 -5.33 7.87
C GLY A 230 -1.33 -4.87 6.55
N LEU A 231 -0.72 -5.16 5.39
CA LEU A 231 -1.38 -4.94 4.10
C LEU A 231 -2.64 -5.79 3.99
N ARG A 232 -3.65 -5.27 3.29
CA ARG A 232 -4.86 -6.03 2.97
C ARG A 232 -4.96 -6.25 1.47
N PHE A 233 -5.54 -7.38 1.10
CA PHE A 233 -5.78 -7.78 -0.28
C PHE A 233 -7.27 -8.05 -0.49
N ASP A 234 -8.08 -7.09 -0.06
CA ASP A 234 -9.53 -7.03 -0.17
C ASP A 234 -9.97 -5.59 -0.45
N ASP A 235 -11.27 -5.35 -0.61
CA ASP A 235 -11.82 -4.05 -0.97
C ASP A 235 -11.62 -2.96 0.11
N ASN A 236 -11.07 -3.31 1.28
CA ASN A 236 -10.68 -2.36 2.32
C ASN A 236 -9.18 -2.05 2.31
N CYS A 237 -8.43 -2.42 1.25
CA CYS A 237 -6.98 -2.20 1.15
C CYS A 237 -6.55 -0.75 1.32
N ASP A 238 -7.46 0.19 1.06
CA ASP A 238 -7.22 1.63 1.07
C ASP A 238 -8.15 2.42 2.01
N SER A 239 -8.96 1.71 2.81
CA SER A 239 -10.02 2.27 3.65
C SER A 239 -9.51 2.93 4.96
N THR A 240 -8.44 3.74 4.88
CA THR A 240 -7.80 4.44 6.02
C THR A 240 -8.75 5.40 6.73
N ARG A 241 -9.59 6.13 5.99
CA ARG A 241 -10.58 7.07 6.56
C ARG A 241 -11.60 6.39 7.47
N THR A 242 -11.89 5.11 7.23
CA THR A 242 -12.81 4.31 8.06
C THR A 242 -12.09 3.56 9.18
N GLY A 243 -10.76 3.56 9.19
CA GLY A 243 -9.93 2.78 10.10
C GLY A 243 -9.88 1.29 9.79
N ALA A 244 -10.37 0.85 8.62
CA ALA A 244 -10.35 -0.57 8.24
C ALA A 244 -8.93 -1.07 7.90
N THR A 245 -8.01 -0.16 7.61
CA THR A 245 -6.58 -0.40 7.45
C THR A 245 -5.76 0.78 7.98
N GLU A 246 -4.59 0.50 8.55
CA GLU A 246 -3.55 1.48 8.86
C GLU A 246 -2.42 1.44 7.82
N HIS A 247 -2.50 0.52 6.85
CA HIS A 247 -1.47 0.25 5.86
C HIS A 247 -2.09 0.26 4.45
N PRO A 248 -2.31 1.45 3.88
CA PRO A 248 -2.91 1.58 2.56
C PRO A 248 -2.02 0.96 1.48
N LEU A 249 -2.66 0.29 0.52
CA LEU A 249 -2.00 -0.23 -0.65
C LEU A 249 -1.67 0.91 -1.64
N GLY A 250 -2.56 1.90 -1.78
CA GLY A 250 -2.42 3.07 -2.63
C GLY A 250 -2.79 2.81 -4.08
N LEU A 251 -4.03 2.40 -4.33
CA LEU A 251 -4.58 2.12 -5.65
C LEU A 251 -5.50 3.23 -6.20
N GLU A 252 -5.56 4.38 -5.52
CA GLU A 252 -6.27 5.57 -6.01
C GLU A 252 -5.36 6.39 -6.94
N TRP A 253 -5.77 6.58 -8.20
CA TRP A 253 -4.96 7.26 -9.22
C TRP A 253 -5.74 8.40 -9.87
N HIS A 254 -5.09 9.55 -10.01
CA HIS A 254 -5.67 10.73 -10.66
C HIS A 254 -4.55 11.69 -11.08
N ASP A 255 -4.73 12.36 -12.21
CA ASP A 255 -3.74 13.27 -12.80
C ASP A 255 -3.84 14.71 -12.29
N ALA A 256 -5.04 15.13 -11.88
CA ALA A 256 -5.28 16.38 -11.17
C ALA A 256 -5.07 16.21 -9.66
N LEU A 257 -4.04 16.83 -9.10
CA LEU A 257 -3.71 16.76 -7.68
C LEU A 257 -4.06 18.09 -6.98
N TYR A 258 -4.17 18.06 -5.64
CA TYR A 258 -4.33 19.25 -4.82
C TYR A 258 -3.16 20.24 -5.02
N PHE A 259 -1.95 19.72 -5.20
CA PHE A 259 -0.79 20.52 -5.58
C PHE A 259 -0.37 20.19 -7.01
N GLU A 260 -0.75 21.04 -7.96
CA GLU A 260 -0.30 20.89 -9.34
C GLU A 260 1.12 21.48 -9.51
N LEU A 261 1.99 20.73 -10.19
CA LEU A 261 3.33 21.19 -10.52
C LEU A 261 3.35 21.80 -11.93
N PHE A 262 4.00 22.94 -12.06
CA PHE A 262 4.26 23.54 -13.36
C PHE A 262 5.41 22.84 -14.08
N ASN A 263 5.20 22.52 -15.35
CA ASN A 263 6.29 22.26 -16.28
C ASN A 263 7.09 23.54 -16.57
N ARG A 264 8.19 23.41 -17.31
CA ARG A 264 9.08 24.53 -17.68
C ARG A 264 8.32 25.72 -18.25
N ALA A 265 7.51 25.49 -19.27
CA ALA A 265 6.79 26.54 -19.96
C ALA A 265 5.78 27.26 -19.04
N GLN A 266 5.04 26.51 -18.23
CA GLN A 266 4.08 27.04 -17.25
C GLN A 266 4.79 27.86 -16.16
N PHE A 267 5.91 27.37 -15.65
CA PHE A 267 6.69 28.07 -14.64
C PHE A 267 7.24 29.39 -15.15
N ASP A 268 7.81 29.40 -16.36
CA ASP A 268 8.34 30.61 -16.99
C ASP A 268 7.24 31.62 -17.35
N ALA A 269 6.02 31.16 -17.66
CA ALA A 269 4.86 32.04 -17.82
C ALA A 269 4.46 32.68 -16.49
N HIS A 270 4.33 31.88 -15.43
CA HIS A 270 3.97 32.36 -14.09
C HIS A 270 4.99 33.37 -13.51
N GLN A 271 6.29 33.14 -13.75
CA GLN A 271 7.34 34.06 -13.33
C GLN A 271 7.26 35.41 -14.05
N ARG A 272 6.79 35.46 -15.30
CA ARG A 272 6.61 36.71 -16.04
C ARG A 272 5.39 37.50 -15.59
N GLU A 273 4.36 36.83 -15.09
CA GLU A 273 3.14 37.48 -14.56
C GLU A 273 3.34 38.02 -13.14
N SER A 274 4.29 37.45 -12.39
CA SER A 274 4.59 37.81 -11.01
C SER A 274 5.64 38.93 -10.86
N ASN A 275 6.27 39.37 -11.96
CA ASN A 275 7.28 40.43 -12.02
C ASN A 275 6.74 41.68 -12.73
#